data_AF-A0A1Q7VB83-F1
#
_entry.id   AF-A0A1Q7VB83-F1
#
_cell.length_a   1.000
_cell.length_b   1.000
_cell.length_c   1.000
_cell.angle_alpha   90.00
_cell.angle_beta   90.00
_cell.angle_gamma   90.00
#
_symmetry.space_group_name_H-M   'P 1'
#
loop_
_entity.id
_entity.type
_entity.pdbx_description
1 polymer ?
#
loop_
_entity_poly.entity_id
_entity_poly.type
_entity_poly.pdbx_seq_one_letter_code
_entity_poly.pdbx_strand_id
1 'polypeptide(L)'
;MRGDENRNLWTYLQVGLLVCTLAIGLSEYSLWEHYVVTRPRARQVEAGRTIPLVSHGVVVYLTQNEKRRLTLLTYVGNGIGLVFVLFSIWKQFLRQGS
;
A
#
# COMPACT_ATOMS: atom_id res chain seq x y z
N MET A 1 15.80 -2.32 -33.98
CA MET A 1 15.85 -0.96 -33.40
C MET A 1 14.53 -0.56 -32.75
N ARG A 2 13.36 -0.64 -33.40
CA ARG A 2 12.07 -0.23 -32.76
C ARG A 2 11.45 -1.23 -31.77
N GLY A 3 11.76 -2.53 -31.86
CA GLY A 3 11.19 -3.56 -30.98
C GLY A 3 11.90 -3.67 -29.62
N ASP A 4 13.19 -3.41 -29.65
CA ASP A 4 14.15 -3.43 -28.55
C ASP A 4 13.93 -2.27 -27.58
N GLU A 5 13.66 -1.07 -28.09
CA GLU A 5 13.33 0.13 -27.30
C GLU A 5 12.00 -0.02 -26.55
N ASN A 6 10.96 -0.52 -27.21
CA ASN A 6 9.65 -0.78 -26.59
C ASN A 6 9.74 -1.81 -25.46
N ARG A 7 10.54 -2.88 -25.63
CA ARG A 7 10.72 -3.92 -24.62
C ARG A 7 11.41 -3.39 -23.35
N ASN A 8 12.33 -2.45 -23.51
CA ASN A 8 13.00 -1.78 -22.40
C ASN A 8 12.05 -0.84 -21.66
N LEU A 9 11.25 -0.04 -22.39
CA LEU A 9 10.20 0.84 -21.84
C LEU A 9 9.21 0.09 -20.95
N TRP A 10 8.65 -1.04 -21.41
CA TRP A 10 7.73 -1.85 -20.61
C TRP A 10 8.37 -2.47 -19.36
N THR A 11 9.69 -2.64 -19.38
CA THR A 11 10.43 -3.16 -18.23
C THR A 11 10.67 -2.06 -17.20
N TYR A 12 11.02 -0.85 -17.64
CA TYR A 12 11.12 0.31 -16.74
C TYR A 12 9.78 0.65 -16.08
N LEU A 13 8.66 0.60 -16.83
CA LEU A 13 7.33 0.80 -16.27
C LEU A 13 7.00 -0.24 -15.20
N GLN A 14 7.32 -1.51 -15.44
CA GLN A 14 7.10 -2.59 -14.47
C GLN A 14 7.93 -2.40 -13.20
N VAL A 15 9.20 -2.03 -13.33
CA VAL A 15 10.08 -1.74 -12.18
C VAL A 15 9.58 -0.51 -11.43
N GLY A 16 9.15 0.54 -12.12
CA GLY A 16 8.55 1.72 -11.51
C GLY A 16 7.31 1.38 -10.68
N LEU A 17 6.39 0.58 -11.23
CA LEU A 17 5.21 0.11 -10.51
C LEU A 17 5.57 -0.73 -9.28
N LEU A 18 6.58 -1.62 -9.40
CA LEU A 18 7.07 -2.43 -8.28
C LEU A 18 7.61 -1.54 -7.16
N VAL A 19 8.47 -0.58 -7.48
CA VAL A 19 9.06 0.34 -6.51
C VAL A 19 7.98 1.18 -5.83
N CYS A 20 7.01 1.70 -6.57
CA CYS A 20 5.88 2.45 -6.01
C CYS A 20 5.06 1.59 -5.05
N THR A 21 4.75 0.34 -5.43
CA THR A 21 3.99 -0.60 -4.59
C THR A 21 4.72 -0.87 -3.28
N LEU A 22 6.04 -1.14 -3.35
CA LEU A 22 6.87 -1.36 -2.16
C LEU A 22 6.96 -0.12 -1.28
N ALA A 23 7.17 1.06 -1.87
CA ALA A 23 7.28 2.30 -1.11
C ALA A 23 5.99 2.63 -0.35
N ILE A 24 4.82 2.42 -0.97
CA ILE A 24 3.53 2.64 -0.32
C ILE A 24 3.29 1.61 0.78
N GLY A 25 3.58 0.32 0.52
CA GLY A 25 3.45 -0.73 1.53
C GLY A 25 4.34 -0.49 2.75
N LEU A 26 5.59 -0.08 2.55
CA LEU A 26 6.49 0.29 3.64
C LEU A 26 6.00 1.52 4.41
N SER A 27 5.45 2.52 3.71
CA SER A 27 4.89 3.72 4.34
C SER A 27 3.65 3.39 5.16
N GLU A 28 2.78 2.53 4.65
CA GLU A 28 1.61 2.03 5.37
C GLU A 28 2.02 1.27 6.62
N TYR A 29 2.96 0.32 6.49
CA TYR A 29 3.45 -0.47 7.61
C TYR A 29 4.10 0.41 8.68
N SER A 30 4.97 1.35 8.28
CA SER A 30 5.61 2.29 9.20
C SER A 30 4.59 3.16 9.94
N LEU A 31 3.57 3.67 9.24
CA LEU A 31 2.51 4.47 9.85
C LEU A 31 1.65 3.65 10.80
N TRP A 32 1.34 2.41 10.43
CA TRP A 32 0.58 1.48 11.24
C TRP A 32 1.32 1.14 12.54
N GLU A 33 2.61 0.77 12.46
CA GLU A 33 3.45 0.52 13.63
C GLU A 33 3.55 1.75 14.53
N HIS A 34 3.77 2.93 13.92
CA HIS A 34 3.80 4.18 14.67
C HIS A 34 2.51 4.40 15.45
N TYR A 35 1.35 4.13 14.86
CA TYR A 35 0.07 4.24 15.56
C TYR A 35 -0.09 3.20 16.67
N VAL A 36 0.28 1.95 16.44
CA VAL A 36 0.20 0.88 17.45
C VAL A 36 1.06 1.21 18.68
N VAL A 37 2.25 1.79 18.48
CA VAL A 37 3.18 2.12 19.56
C VAL A 37 2.78 3.40 20.31
N THR A 38 2.34 4.43 19.60
CA THR A 38 2.18 5.78 20.20
C THR A 38 0.75 6.13 20.62
N ARG A 39 -0.26 5.41 20.13
CA ARG A 39 -1.66 5.78 20.38
C ARG A 39 -2.17 5.16 21.67
N PRO A 40 -3.04 5.87 22.41
CA PRO A 40 -3.52 5.41 23.70
C PRO A 40 -4.35 4.14 23.53
N ARG A 41 -4.17 3.21 24.48
CA ARG A 41 -4.97 1.98 24.59
C ARG A 41 -6.33 2.22 25.25
N ALA A 42 -6.51 3.39 25.89
CA ALA A 42 -7.79 3.83 26.42
C ALA A 42 -8.45 4.81 25.45
N ARG A 43 -9.78 4.73 25.36
CA ARG A 43 -10.59 5.65 24.56
C ARG A 43 -10.49 7.07 25.14
N GLN A 44 -10.18 8.06 24.32
CA GLN A 44 -10.11 9.47 24.72
C GLN A 44 -11.11 10.29 23.89
N VAL A 45 -12.32 10.46 24.41
CA VAL A 45 -13.42 11.13 23.70
C VAL A 45 -13.10 12.61 23.46
N GLU A 46 -12.55 13.31 24.45
CA GLU A 46 -12.17 14.72 24.35
C GLU A 46 -11.13 14.99 23.26
N ALA A 47 -10.21 14.05 23.05
CA ALA A 47 -9.19 14.13 22.01
C ALA A 47 -9.65 13.56 20.65
N GLY A 48 -10.91 13.14 20.52
CA GLY A 48 -11.47 12.54 19.31
C GLY A 48 -10.92 11.15 18.97
N ARG A 49 -10.19 10.50 19.89
CA ARG A 49 -9.61 9.16 19.72
C ARG A 49 -10.60 8.10 20.16
N THR A 50 -11.50 7.74 19.25
CA THR A 50 -12.64 6.86 19.51
C THR A 50 -12.70 5.64 18.61
N ILE A 51 -11.88 5.59 17.55
CA ILE A 51 -11.92 4.51 16.57
C ILE A 51 -10.91 3.43 16.94
N PRO A 52 -11.32 2.18 17.19
CA PRO A 52 -10.39 1.12 17.53
C PRO A 52 -9.56 0.69 16.31
N LEU A 53 -8.25 0.55 16.51
CA LEU A 53 -7.32 -0.17 15.66
C LEU A 53 -6.81 -1.37 16.45
N VAL A 54 -7.08 -2.58 15.96
CA VAL A 54 -6.64 -3.83 16.58
C VAL A 54 -5.35 -4.30 15.90
N SER A 55 -4.33 -4.60 16.68
CA SER A 55 -3.05 -5.12 16.23
C SER A 55 -2.48 -6.07 17.26
N HIS A 56 -2.21 -7.32 16.87
CA HIS A 56 -1.52 -8.32 17.72
C HIS A 56 -2.05 -8.43 19.17
N GLY A 57 -3.38 -8.41 19.34
CA GLY A 57 -4.02 -8.47 20.66
C GLY A 57 -4.05 -7.15 21.45
N VAL A 58 -3.46 -6.09 20.91
CA VAL A 58 -3.53 -4.72 21.44
C VAL A 58 -4.58 -3.94 20.67
N VAL A 59 -5.40 -3.18 21.40
CA VAL A 59 -6.35 -2.23 20.83
C VAL A 59 -5.85 -0.83 21.16
N VAL A 60 -5.63 -0.01 20.14
CA VAL A 60 -5.35 1.42 20.28
C VAL A 60 -6.46 2.24 19.68
N TYR A 61 -6.65 3.47 20.15
CA TYR A 61 -7.71 4.35 19.67
C TYR A 61 -7.15 5.47 18.79
N LEU A 62 -7.67 5.53 17.57
CA LEU A 62 -7.35 6.53 16.56
C LEU A 62 -8.42 7.60 16.47
N THR A 63 -8.01 8.75 15.97
CA THR A 63 -8.91 9.76 15.43
C THR A 63 -9.43 9.34 14.04
N GLN A 64 -10.52 9.98 13.61
CA GLN A 64 -11.09 9.76 12.28
C GLN A 64 -10.11 10.08 11.14
N ASN A 65 -9.29 11.12 11.31
CA ASN A 65 -8.28 11.51 10.32
C ASN A 65 -7.15 10.48 10.21
N GLU A 66 -6.68 9.94 11.33
CA GLU A 66 -5.63 8.91 11.36
C GLU A 66 -6.12 7.61 10.73
N LYS A 67 -7.33 7.18 11.08
CA LYS A 67 -7.95 6.01 10.44
C LYS A 67 -8.10 6.22 8.95
N ARG A 68 -8.59 7.39 8.52
CA ARG A 68 -8.77 7.72 7.10
C ARG A 68 -7.44 7.70 6.34
N ARG A 69 -6.37 8.26 6.91
CA ARG A 69 -5.02 8.22 6.30
C ARG A 69 -4.55 6.79 6.11
N LEU A 70 -4.66 5.95 7.14
CA LEU A 70 -4.26 4.56 7.06
C LEU A 70 -5.07 3.83 5.97
N THR A 71 -6.39 3.97 6.00
CA THR A 71 -7.28 3.35 5.01
C THR A 71 -7.00 3.83 3.58
N LEU A 72 -6.71 5.11 3.37
CA LEU A 72 -6.33 5.62 2.06
C LEU A 72 -5.02 5.00 1.56
N LEU A 73 -3.99 4.89 2.41
CA LEU A 73 -2.75 4.22 2.05
C LEU A 73 -2.98 2.76 1.68
N THR A 74 -3.77 2.03 2.47
CA THR A 74 -4.14 0.64 2.17
C THR A 74 -4.82 0.51 0.80
N TYR A 75 -5.82 1.35 0.51
CA TYR A 75 -6.54 1.28 -0.76
C TYR A 75 -5.67 1.66 -1.96
N VAL A 76 -4.85 2.71 -1.83
CA VAL A 76 -3.95 3.15 -2.91
C VAL A 76 -2.86 2.09 -3.15
N GLY A 77 -2.27 1.55 -2.09
CA GLY A 77 -1.28 0.48 -2.15
C GLY A 77 -1.84 -0.77 -2.82
N ASN A 78 -3.02 -1.24 -2.38
CA ASN A 78 -3.70 -2.38 -2.99
C ASN A 78 -4.08 -2.13 -4.46
N GLY A 79 -4.55 -0.93 -4.79
CA GLY A 79 -4.90 -0.56 -6.16
C GLY A 79 -3.69 -0.61 -7.10
N ILE A 80 -2.57 -0.01 -6.70
CA ILE A 80 -1.33 -0.01 -7.50
C ILE A 80 -0.73 -1.42 -7.57
N GLY A 81 -0.73 -2.17 -6.47
CA GLY A 81 -0.26 -3.56 -6.44
C GLY A 81 -1.08 -4.47 -7.37
N LEU A 82 -2.41 -4.29 -7.40
CA LEU A 82 -3.28 -5.04 -8.30
C LEU A 82 -2.97 -4.72 -9.78
N VAL A 83 -2.78 -3.43 -10.11
CA VAL A 83 -2.36 -3.02 -11.47
C VAL A 83 -1.02 -3.65 -11.85
N PHE A 84 -0.05 -3.68 -10.92
CA PHE A 84 1.23 -4.33 -11.14
C PHE A 84 1.10 -5.83 -11.43
N VAL A 85 0.27 -6.55 -10.66
CA VAL A 85 0.04 -8.00 -10.85
C VAL A 85 -0.64 -8.26 -12.18
N LEU A 86 -1.72 -7.53 -12.51
CA LEU A 86 -2.42 -7.68 -13.79
C LEU A 86 -1.50 -7.40 -14.97
N PHE A 87 -0.70 -6.33 -14.88
CA PHE A 87 0.28 -6.00 -15.92
C PHE A 87 1.33 -7.10 -16.08
N SER A 88 1.81 -7.67 -14.97
CA SER A 88 2.80 -8.75 -14.98
C SER A 88 2.25 -10.04 -15.59
N ILE A 89 1.02 -10.42 -15.23
CA ILE A 89 0.33 -11.60 -15.80
C ILE A 89 0.10 -11.40 -17.30
N TRP A 90 -0.43 -10.24 -17.70
CA TRP A 90 -0.68 -9.92 -19.11
C TRP A 90 0.60 -9.99 -19.94
N LYS A 91 1.71 -9.41 -19.45
CA LYS A 91 3.02 -9.48 -20.09
C LYS A 91 3.55 -10.91 -20.19
N GLN A 92 3.26 -11.78 -19.22
CA GLN A 92 3.63 -13.19 -19.25
C GLN A 92 2.84 -13.98 -20.30
N PHE A 93 1.53 -13.74 -20.42
CA PHE A 93 0.71 -14.35 -21.46
C PHE A 93 1.20 -13.99 -22.87
N LEU A 94 1.54 -12.72 -23.11
CA LEU A 94 2.08 -12.29 -24.40
C LEU A 94 3.43 -12.94 -24.75
N ARG A 95 4.20 -13.39 -23.75
CA ARG A 95 5.47 -14.11 -23.95
C ARG A 95 5.29 -15.61 -24.24
N GLN A 96 4.18 -16.22 -23.83
CA GLN A 96 3.91 -17.65 -24.04
C GLN A 96 3.23 -17.94 -25.38
N GLY A 97 2.60 -16.94 -26.00
CA GLY A 97 1.93 -17.06 -27.30
C GLY A 97 2.77 -16.66 -28.52
N SER A 98 4.06 -16.37 -28.34
CA SER A 98 5.04 -16.04 -29.41
C SER A 98 6.17 -17.05 -29.41
#